data_AF-A0A653MMY8-F1
#
_entry.id   AF-A0A653MMY8-F1
#
_cell.length_a   1.000
_cell.length_b   1.000
_cell.length_c   1.000
_cell.angle_alpha   90.00
_cell.angle_beta   90.00
_cell.angle_gamma   90.00
#
_symmetry.space_group_name_H-M   'P 1'
#
loop_
_entity.id
_entity.type
_entity.pdbx_description
1 polymer ?
#
loop_
_entity_poly.entity_id
_entity_poly.type
_entity_poly.pdbx_seq_one_letter_code
_entity_poly.pdbx_strand_id
1 'polypeptide(L)'
;MKNKIQLLREKNRLTQKELAEKAGLSLRTIQRIEAGNIPKGFTLKALAESLNTTPENLIEKEDNNIERAKLINSSALFGLIIPFGGIIFPLIFTYKTQDVYNKQLGRNIVALQIILSVTMSLFLIASPFLQKGLSVKFPVFLIVLITFLFLKLIAIIINGIALNEKKDLHTNLKFNFL
;
A
#
# COMPACT_ATOMS: atom_id res chain seq x y z
N MET A 1 23.61 9.46 4.44
CA MET A 1 23.12 8.41 5.37
C MET A 1 23.99 7.17 5.17
N LYS A 2 24.34 6.44 6.23
CA LYS A 2 25.11 5.20 6.12
C LYS A 2 24.18 4.08 5.62
N ASN A 3 24.60 3.36 4.59
CA ASN A 3 23.87 2.20 4.04
C ASN A 3 23.86 1.05 5.09
N LYS A 4 22.79 0.25 5.16
CA LYS A 4 22.69 -0.93 6.04
C LYS A 4 23.90 -1.87 5.96
N ILE A 5 24.45 -2.07 4.76
CA ILE A 5 25.63 -2.89 4.52
C ILE A 5 26.87 -2.26 5.18
N GLN A 6 27.01 -0.94 5.10
CA GLN A 6 28.07 -0.20 5.78
C GLN A 6 27.98 -0.35 7.31
N LEU A 7 26.77 -0.28 7.87
CA LEU A 7 26.55 -0.46 9.31
C LEU A 7 26.92 -1.87 9.78
N LEU A 8 26.52 -2.90 9.02
CA LEU A 8 26.86 -4.30 9.33
C LEU A 8 28.37 -4.56 9.19
N ARG A 9 29.02 -3.95 8.19
CA ARG A 9 30.47 -4.03 8.03
C ARG A 9 31.20 -3.43 9.24
N GLU A 10 30.80 -2.22 9.66
CA GLU A 10 31.37 -1.54 10.82
C GLU A 10 31.12 -2.33 12.12
N LYS A 11 29.93 -2.93 12.28
CA LYS A 11 29.61 -3.82 13.41
C LYS A 11 30.52 -5.06 13.47
N ASN A 12 30.86 -5.61 12.31
CA ASN A 12 31.81 -6.72 12.17
C ASN A 12 33.28 -6.25 12.20
N ARG A 13 33.55 -4.96 12.41
CA ARG A 13 34.90 -4.35 12.45
C ARG A 13 35.73 -4.59 11.19
N LEU A 14 35.07 -4.67 10.03
CA LEU A 14 35.74 -4.92 8.74
C LEU A 14 36.00 -3.60 8.00
N THR A 15 37.14 -3.50 7.32
CA THR A 15 37.38 -2.48 6.30
C THR A 15 36.63 -2.82 4.99
N GLN A 16 36.45 -1.85 4.10
CA GLN A 16 35.86 -2.13 2.77
C GLN A 16 36.65 -3.17 1.99
N LYS A 17 37.98 -3.18 2.15
CA LYS A 17 38.88 -4.15 1.50
C LYS A 17 38.71 -5.56 2.10
N GLU A 18 38.66 -5.68 3.42
CA GLU A 18 38.44 -6.96 4.10
C GLU A 18 37.06 -7.54 3.78
N LEU A 19 36.01 -6.72 3.70
CA LEU A 19 34.70 -7.18 3.26
C LEU A 19 34.73 -7.65 1.80
N ALA A 20 35.43 -6.93 0.92
CA ALA A 20 35.58 -7.29 -0.48
C ALA A 20 36.26 -8.66 -0.61
N GLU A 21 37.37 -8.88 0.09
CA GLU A 21 38.08 -10.16 0.12
C GLU A 21 37.21 -11.28 0.70
N LYS A 22 36.56 -11.05 1.84
CA LYS A 22 35.71 -12.05 2.50
C LYS A 22 34.48 -12.45 1.66
N ALA A 23 33.92 -11.51 0.89
CA ALA A 23 32.79 -11.76 0.01
C ALA A 23 33.21 -12.23 -1.40
N GLY A 24 34.50 -12.30 -1.72
CA GLY A 24 34.98 -12.60 -3.08
C GLY A 24 34.56 -11.56 -4.12
N LEU A 25 34.42 -10.29 -3.70
CA LEU A 25 33.99 -9.17 -4.53
C LEU A 25 35.13 -8.17 -4.73
N SER A 26 35.03 -7.33 -5.76
CA SER A 26 35.98 -6.22 -5.92
C SER A 26 35.72 -5.11 -4.90
N LEU A 27 36.76 -4.39 -4.47
CA LEU A 27 36.63 -3.20 -3.63
C LEU A 27 35.66 -2.17 -4.24
N ARG A 28 35.72 -1.99 -5.57
CA ARG A 28 34.81 -1.11 -6.32
C ARG A 28 33.35 -1.55 -6.21
N THR A 29 33.09 -2.85 -6.14
CA THR A 29 31.75 -3.40 -5.95
C THR A 29 31.20 -3.01 -4.58
N ILE A 30 31.99 -3.20 -3.51
CA ILE A 30 31.61 -2.81 -2.15
C ILE A 30 31.35 -1.30 -2.06
N GLN A 31 32.24 -0.48 -2.61
CA GLN A 31 32.08 0.98 -2.62
C GLN A 31 30.80 1.42 -3.35
N ARG A 32 30.50 0.84 -4.52
CA ARG A 32 29.26 1.14 -5.26
C ARG A 32 28.02 0.75 -4.47
N ILE A 33 28.07 -0.36 -3.74
CA ILE A 33 26.96 -0.86 -2.91
C ILE A 33 26.76 0.06 -1.71
N GLU A 34 27.82 0.43 -1.00
CA GLU A 34 27.75 1.40 0.10
C GLU A 34 27.30 2.79 -0.37
N ALA A 35 27.58 3.15 -1.62
CA ALA A 35 27.08 4.37 -2.26
C ALA A 35 25.63 4.27 -2.77
N GLY A 36 24.95 3.13 -2.63
CA GLY A 36 23.52 2.97 -2.92
C GLY A 36 23.16 2.00 -4.05
N ASN A 37 24.10 1.29 -4.67
CA ASN A 37 23.74 0.24 -5.64
C ASN A 37 23.16 -0.98 -4.92
N ILE A 38 21.98 -1.42 -5.34
CA ILE A 38 21.31 -2.59 -4.74
C ILE A 38 21.99 -3.88 -5.24
N PRO A 39 22.61 -4.70 -4.36
CA PRO A 39 23.20 -5.97 -4.76
C PRO A 39 22.10 -6.99 -5.13
N LYS A 40 22.35 -7.81 -6.16
CA LYS A 40 21.42 -8.84 -6.65
C LYS A 40 22.14 -10.16 -6.89
N GLY A 41 21.36 -11.26 -6.89
CA GLY A 41 21.86 -12.59 -7.24
C GLY A 41 23.05 -13.03 -6.39
N PHE A 42 24.15 -13.42 -7.06
CA PHE A 42 25.38 -13.88 -6.41
C PHE A 42 25.96 -12.87 -5.43
N THR A 43 26.03 -11.59 -5.81
CA THR A 43 26.61 -10.53 -4.97
C THR A 43 25.88 -10.38 -3.63
N LEU A 44 24.55 -10.51 -3.65
CA LEU A 44 23.73 -10.43 -2.44
C LEU A 44 23.98 -11.63 -1.51
N LYS A 45 24.03 -12.84 -2.07
CA LYS A 45 24.30 -14.07 -1.30
C LYS A 45 25.69 -14.04 -0.66
N ALA A 46 26.71 -13.70 -1.45
CA ALA A 46 28.08 -13.61 -0.97
C ALA A 46 28.24 -12.56 0.16
N LEU A 47 27.57 -11.42 0.05
CA LEU A 47 27.55 -10.43 1.13
C LEU A 47 26.84 -10.94 2.37
N ALA A 48 25.71 -11.63 2.22
CA ALA A 48 24.94 -12.17 3.33
C ALA A 48 25.77 -13.17 4.13
N GLU A 49 26.42 -14.10 3.44
CA GLU A 49 27.33 -15.09 4.02
C GLU A 49 28.52 -14.40 4.70
N SER A 50 29.18 -13.45 4.04
CA SER A 50 30.35 -12.76 4.61
C SER A 50 30.03 -11.94 5.87
N LEU A 51 28.81 -11.40 5.97
CA LEU A 51 28.34 -10.59 7.08
C LEU A 51 27.55 -11.39 8.13
N ASN A 52 27.50 -12.73 8.00
CA ASN A 52 26.76 -13.64 8.88
C ASN A 52 25.28 -13.24 9.04
N THR A 53 24.62 -12.92 7.93
CA THR A 53 23.20 -12.55 7.90
C THR A 53 22.49 -13.21 6.72
N THR A 54 21.19 -12.98 6.58
CA THR A 54 20.42 -13.49 5.45
C THR A 54 20.34 -12.46 4.33
N PRO A 55 20.22 -12.88 3.05
CA PRO A 55 20.02 -11.97 1.92
C PRO A 55 18.89 -10.95 2.15
N GLU A 56 17.80 -11.39 2.78
CA GLU A 56 16.61 -10.57 3.06
C GLU A 56 16.91 -9.47 4.09
N ASN A 57 17.87 -9.68 4.98
CA ASN A 57 18.30 -8.67 5.95
C ASN A 57 19.22 -7.63 5.34
N LEU A 58 19.94 -7.94 4.25
CA LEU A 58 20.81 -6.98 3.56
C LEU A 58 20.03 -6.06 2.62
N ILE A 59 18.91 -6.54 2.09
CA ILE A 59 17.96 -5.69 1.41
C ILE A 59 17.27 -4.88 2.51
N GLU A 60 17.50 -3.57 2.56
CA GLU A 60 16.49 -2.69 3.13
C GLU A 60 15.23 -2.95 2.31
N LYS A 61 14.26 -3.69 2.86
CA LYS A 61 12.87 -3.44 2.47
C LYS A 61 12.76 -1.93 2.62
N GLU A 62 12.56 -1.21 1.51
CA GLU A 62 12.12 0.17 1.61
C GLU A 62 11.03 0.14 2.66
N ASP A 63 11.27 0.77 3.81
CA ASP A 63 10.21 1.01 4.75
C ASP A 63 9.35 2.05 4.06
N ASN A 64 8.50 1.56 3.14
CA ASN A 64 7.66 2.39 2.34
C ASN A 64 6.78 3.11 3.33
N ASN A 65 7.10 4.38 3.57
CA ASN A 65 6.36 5.18 4.53
C ASN A 65 4.92 5.27 4.03
N ILE A 66 4.04 4.46 4.62
CA ILE A 66 2.63 4.34 4.23
C ILE A 66 1.75 5.48 4.75
N GLU A 67 2.32 6.52 5.39
CA GLU A 67 1.57 7.65 5.94
C GLU A 67 0.67 8.29 4.88
N ARG A 68 1.14 8.39 3.63
CA ARG A 68 0.34 8.91 2.52
C ARG A 68 -0.85 8.00 2.20
N ALA A 69 -0.66 6.69 2.12
CA ALA A 69 -1.74 5.73 1.92
C ALA A 69 -2.78 5.76 3.06
N LYS A 70 -2.33 5.91 4.32
CA LYS A 70 -3.23 6.08 5.47
C LYS A 70 -4.09 7.33 5.33
N LEU A 71 -3.49 8.47 4.94
CA LEU A 71 -4.21 9.71 4.68
C LEU A 71 -5.20 9.57 3.53
N ILE A 72 -4.81 8.90 2.44
CA ILE A 72 -5.70 8.61 1.31
C ILE A 72 -6.90 7.78 1.77
N ASN A 73 -6.69 6.70 2.53
CA ASN A 73 -7.77 5.86 3.04
C ASN A 73 -8.72 6.66 3.97
N SER A 74 -8.18 7.45 4.89
CA SER A 74 -8.99 8.30 5.77
C SER A 74 -9.78 9.36 5.01
N SER A 75 -9.24 9.89 3.90
CA SER A 75 -9.96 10.86 3.07
C SER A 75 -11.23 10.26 2.41
N ALA A 76 -11.34 8.93 2.32
CA ALA A 76 -12.56 8.30 1.81
C ALA A 76 -13.77 8.50 2.75
N LEU A 77 -13.54 8.81 4.04
CA LEU A 77 -14.60 9.09 5.02
C LEU A 77 -15.47 10.29 4.65
N PHE A 78 -14.92 11.27 3.91
CA PHE A 78 -15.71 12.38 3.38
C PHE A 78 -16.87 11.90 2.49
N GLY A 79 -16.76 10.71 1.91
CA GLY A 79 -17.81 10.06 1.14
C GLY A 79 -19.01 9.54 1.93
N LEU A 80 -19.00 9.66 3.26
CA LEU A 80 -20.16 9.37 4.12
C LEU A 80 -21.06 10.61 4.27
N ILE A 81 -20.47 11.81 4.17
CA ILE A 81 -21.18 13.09 4.36
C ILE A 81 -21.46 13.74 3.01
N ILE A 82 -20.47 13.72 2.10
CA ILE A 82 -20.52 14.41 0.81
C ILE A 82 -20.69 13.36 -0.30
N PRO A 83 -21.73 13.49 -1.16
CA PRO A 83 -21.87 12.64 -2.35
C PRO A 83 -20.58 12.64 -3.18
N PHE A 84 -20.16 11.47 -3.64
CA PHE A 84 -18.90 11.26 -4.39
C PHE A 84 -17.60 11.66 -3.67
N GLY A 85 -17.66 12.25 -2.46
CA GLY A 85 -16.47 12.63 -1.69
C GLY A 85 -15.52 11.45 -1.46
N GLY A 86 -16.07 10.25 -1.30
CA GLY A 86 -15.30 9.02 -1.08
C GLY A 86 -14.46 8.59 -2.28
N ILE A 87 -14.73 9.13 -3.47
CA ILE A 87 -13.91 8.92 -4.67
C ILE A 87 -13.03 10.15 -4.90
N ILE A 88 -13.64 11.34 -4.88
CA ILE A 88 -12.97 12.61 -5.23
C ILE A 88 -11.78 12.88 -4.31
N PHE A 89 -11.97 12.80 -2.99
CA PHE A 89 -10.89 13.11 -2.05
C PHE A 89 -9.74 12.11 -2.18
N PRO A 90 -9.93 10.77 -2.08
CA PRO A 90 -8.84 9.82 -2.28
C PRO A 90 -8.14 9.96 -3.63
N LEU A 91 -8.87 10.28 -4.70
CA LEU A 91 -8.30 10.47 -6.04
C LEU A 91 -7.38 11.70 -6.09
N ILE A 92 -7.80 12.83 -5.50
CA ILE A 92 -6.97 14.04 -5.40
C ILE A 92 -5.70 13.75 -4.59
N PHE A 93 -5.82 13.10 -3.42
CA PHE A 93 -4.66 12.77 -2.59
C PHE A 93 -3.72 11.76 -3.27
N THR A 94 -4.27 10.80 -4.00
CA THR A 94 -3.49 9.83 -4.79
C THR A 94 -2.74 10.51 -5.92
N TYR A 95 -3.39 11.42 -6.66
CA TYR A 95 -2.74 12.16 -7.75
C TYR A 95 -1.57 13.03 -7.26
N LYS A 96 -1.71 13.64 -6.08
CA LYS A 96 -0.65 14.45 -5.45
C LYS A 96 0.51 13.62 -4.87
N THR A 97 0.37 12.30 -4.79
CA THR A 97 1.40 11.43 -4.19
C THR A 97 2.47 11.08 -5.22
N GLN A 98 3.74 11.36 -4.86
CA GLN A 98 4.91 11.12 -5.71
C GLN A 98 5.49 9.70 -5.52
N ASP A 99 5.40 9.16 -4.32
CA ASP A 99 5.90 7.82 -3.98
C ASP A 99 5.10 6.74 -4.72
N VAL A 100 5.81 5.88 -5.45
CA VAL A 100 5.20 4.87 -6.33
C VAL A 100 4.35 3.88 -5.54
N TYR A 101 4.83 3.46 -4.37
CA TYR A 101 4.15 2.47 -3.54
C TYR A 101 2.85 3.03 -2.95
N ASN A 102 2.89 4.19 -2.31
CA ASN A 102 1.70 4.86 -1.78
C ASN A 102 0.71 5.25 -2.88
N LYS A 103 1.21 5.64 -4.06
CA LYS A 103 0.36 5.93 -5.22
C LYS A 103 -0.37 4.67 -5.68
N GLN A 104 0.29 3.52 -5.69
CA GLN A 104 -0.35 2.24 -6.00
C GLN A 104 -1.42 1.86 -4.97
N LEU A 105 -1.12 1.97 -3.68
CA LEU A 105 -2.12 1.77 -2.62
C LEU A 105 -3.31 2.74 -2.77
N GLY A 106 -3.03 4.01 -3.07
CA GLY A 106 -4.05 5.02 -3.31
C GLY A 106 -4.99 4.67 -4.48
N ARG A 107 -4.44 4.18 -5.59
CA ARG A 107 -5.24 3.71 -6.74
C ARG A 107 -6.15 2.55 -6.36
N ASN A 108 -5.66 1.60 -5.56
CA ASN A 108 -6.45 0.46 -5.09
C ASN A 108 -7.58 0.91 -4.15
N ILE A 109 -7.32 1.89 -3.26
CA ILE A 109 -8.35 2.51 -2.40
C ILE A 109 -9.43 3.18 -3.26
N VAL A 110 -9.04 3.99 -4.24
CA VAL A 110 -9.97 4.66 -5.16
C VAL A 110 -10.79 3.64 -5.95
N ALA A 111 -10.17 2.59 -6.46
CA ALA A 111 -10.84 1.54 -7.21
C ALA A 111 -11.91 0.83 -6.38
N LEU A 112 -11.63 0.52 -5.11
CA LEU A 112 -12.61 -0.04 -4.19
C LEU A 112 -13.80 0.90 -3.97
N GLN A 113 -13.54 2.21 -3.82
CA GLN A 113 -14.60 3.22 -3.65
C GLN A 113 -15.47 3.36 -4.91
N ILE A 114 -14.87 3.25 -6.10
CA ILE A 114 -15.59 3.22 -7.37
C ILE A 114 -16.49 1.97 -7.44
N ILE A 115 -15.94 0.78 -7.18
CA ILE A 115 -16.71 -0.47 -7.20
C ILE A 115 -17.89 -0.41 -6.22
N LEU A 116 -17.65 0.01 -4.99
CA LEU A 116 -18.72 0.17 -3.99
C LEU A 116 -19.78 1.18 -4.45
N SER A 117 -19.37 2.30 -5.06
CA SER A 117 -20.30 3.35 -5.52
C SER A 117 -21.14 2.92 -6.72
N VAL A 118 -20.54 2.22 -7.69
CA VAL A 118 -21.26 1.64 -8.83
C VAL A 118 -22.24 0.58 -8.35
N THR A 119 -21.79 -0.31 -7.46
CA THR A 119 -22.63 -1.36 -6.90
C THR A 119 -23.83 -0.76 -6.16
N MET A 120 -23.59 0.22 -5.29
CA MET A 120 -24.63 0.96 -4.59
C MET A 120 -25.62 1.61 -5.56
N SER A 121 -25.13 2.27 -6.61
CA SER A 121 -25.99 2.90 -7.62
C SER A 121 -26.94 1.89 -8.29
N LEU A 122 -26.44 0.70 -8.65
CA LEU A 122 -27.27 -0.37 -9.22
C LEU A 122 -28.38 -0.83 -8.25
N PHE A 123 -28.05 -1.03 -6.97
CA PHE A 123 -29.04 -1.43 -5.96
C PHE A 123 -30.06 -0.33 -5.67
N LEU A 124 -29.64 0.93 -5.67
CA LEU A 124 -30.56 2.06 -5.49
C LEU A 124 -31.54 2.16 -6.67
N ILE A 125 -31.07 1.99 -7.91
CA ILE A 125 -31.92 1.95 -9.10
C ILE A 125 -32.90 0.77 -9.05
N ALA A 126 -32.46 -0.40 -8.58
CA ALA A 126 -33.30 -1.59 -8.44
C ALA A 126 -34.35 -1.46 -7.30
N SER A 127 -34.09 -0.63 -6.29
CA SER A 127 -34.89 -0.58 -5.06
C SER A 127 -36.39 -0.24 -5.25
N PRO A 128 -36.82 0.67 -6.16
CA PRO A 128 -38.24 0.95 -6.35
C PRO A 128 -38.98 -0.22 -7.00
N PHE A 129 -38.31 -0.96 -7.89
CA PHE A 129 -38.86 -2.16 -8.53
C PHE A 129 -39.06 -3.27 -7.49
N LEU A 130 -38.07 -3.48 -6.61
CA LEU A 130 -38.18 -4.43 -5.50
C LEU A 130 -39.28 -4.03 -4.52
N GLN A 131 -39.39 -2.75 -4.17
CA GLN A 131 -40.43 -2.25 -3.29
C GLN A 131 -41.83 -2.51 -3.86
N LYS A 132 -42.04 -2.21 -5.14
CA LYS A 132 -43.31 -2.47 -5.83
C LYS A 132 -43.60 -3.96 -5.95
N GLY A 133 -42.62 -4.76 -6.34
CA GLY A 133 -42.76 -6.22 -6.51
C GLY A 133 -43.10 -6.95 -5.20
N LEU A 134 -42.52 -6.51 -4.09
CA LEU A 134 -42.76 -7.08 -2.76
C LEU A 134 -43.92 -6.44 -2.00
N SER A 135 -44.60 -5.43 -2.59
CA SER A 135 -45.70 -4.67 -1.96
C SER A 135 -45.35 -4.12 -0.56
N VAL A 136 -44.09 -3.73 -0.36
CA VAL A 136 -43.61 -3.21 0.93
C VAL A 136 -44.02 -1.74 1.08
N LYS A 137 -44.65 -1.41 2.21
CA LYS A 137 -45.11 -0.04 2.51
C LYS A 137 -43.98 0.92 2.88
N PHE A 138 -42.85 0.40 3.36
CA PHE A 138 -41.68 1.19 3.76
C PHE A 138 -40.75 1.46 2.57
N PRO A 139 -40.09 2.64 2.49
CA PRO A 139 -39.13 2.97 1.45
C PRO A 139 -37.88 2.07 1.47
N VAL A 140 -37.82 1.08 0.59
CA VAL A 140 -36.69 0.12 0.48
C VAL A 140 -35.38 0.83 0.13
N PHE A 141 -35.44 1.92 -0.64
CA PHE A 141 -34.29 2.76 -0.97
C PHE A 141 -33.52 3.23 0.28
N LEU A 142 -34.21 3.61 1.36
CA LEU A 142 -33.55 4.07 2.60
C LEU A 142 -32.78 2.93 3.28
N ILE A 143 -33.34 1.73 3.28
CA ILE A 143 -32.68 0.53 3.85
C ILE A 143 -31.40 0.26 3.06
N VAL A 144 -31.50 0.20 1.73
CA VAL A 144 -30.34 -0.02 0.83
C VAL A 144 -29.28 1.06 1.06
N LEU A 145 -29.67 2.33 1.10
CA LEU A 145 -28.75 3.45 1.34
C LEU A 145 -28.00 3.30 2.67
N ILE A 146 -28.72 3.08 3.77
CA ILE A 146 -28.13 2.97 5.11
C ILE A 146 -27.19 1.75 5.17
N THR A 147 -27.62 0.59 4.67
CA THR A 147 -26.79 -0.62 4.61
C THR A 147 -25.50 -0.38 3.84
N PHE A 148 -25.56 0.29 2.68
CA PHE A 148 -24.36 0.61 1.91
C PHE A 148 -23.44 1.64 2.59
N LEU A 149 -23.99 2.61 3.33
CA LEU A 149 -23.17 3.53 4.13
C LEU A 149 -22.37 2.79 5.21
N PHE A 150 -23.00 1.82 5.90
CA PHE A 150 -22.30 0.97 6.85
C PHE A 150 -21.24 0.10 6.19
N LEU A 151 -21.55 -0.53 5.04
CA LEU A 151 -20.58 -1.33 4.28
C LEU A 151 -19.36 -0.49 3.84
N LYS A 152 -19.58 0.76 3.40
CA LYS A 152 -18.49 1.69 3.08
C LYS A 152 -17.62 1.99 4.29
N LEU A 153 -18.23 2.30 5.44
CA LEU A 153 -17.50 2.56 6.68
C LEU A 153 -16.65 1.36 7.10
N ILE A 154 -17.23 0.15 7.09
CA ILE A 154 -16.53 -1.10 7.41
C ILE A 154 -15.35 -1.31 6.45
N ALA A 155 -15.53 -1.12 5.15
CA ALA A 155 -14.46 -1.26 4.17
C ALA A 155 -13.29 -0.30 4.42
N ILE A 156 -13.57 0.96 4.80
CA ILE A 156 -12.55 1.96 5.14
C ILE A 156 -11.79 1.54 6.40
N ILE A 157 -12.50 1.05 7.43
CA ILE A 157 -11.88 0.60 8.68
C ILE A 157 -10.98 -0.62 8.44
N ILE A 158 -11.46 -1.64 7.72
CA ILE A 158 -10.69 -2.84 7.40
C ILE A 158 -9.41 -2.48 6.64
N ASN A 159 -9.49 -1.59 5.65
CA ASN A 159 -8.30 -1.11 4.94
C ASN A 159 -7.36 -0.32 5.85
N GLY A 160 -7.91 0.50 6.76
CA GLY A 160 -7.11 1.24 7.73
C GLY A 160 -6.32 0.32 8.66
N ILE A 161 -6.95 -0.74 9.17
CA ILE A 161 -6.31 -1.77 10.00
C ILE A 161 -5.23 -2.50 9.20
N ALA A 162 -5.56 -2.94 7.98
CA ALA A 162 -4.62 -3.66 7.12
C ALA A 162 -3.38 -2.81 6.78
N LEU A 163 -3.57 -1.52 6.48
CA LEU A 163 -2.45 -0.60 6.27
C LEU A 163 -1.57 -0.51 7.52
N ASN A 164 -2.17 -0.52 8.72
CA ASN A 164 -1.39 -0.42 9.95
C ASN A 164 -0.59 -1.69 10.28
N GLU A 165 -1.17 -2.87 10.04
CA GLU A 165 -0.56 -4.16 10.40
C GLU A 165 0.37 -4.72 9.30
N LYS A 166 -0.08 -4.66 8.05
CA LYS A 166 0.55 -5.35 6.91
C LYS A 166 1.32 -4.40 5.98
N LYS A 167 1.20 -3.09 6.21
CA LYS A 167 1.66 -2.03 5.30
C LYS A 167 1.07 -2.13 3.90
N ASP A 168 -0.03 -2.84 3.75
CA ASP A 168 -0.71 -3.12 2.49
C ASP A 168 -2.23 -3.17 2.71
N LEU A 169 -3.02 -3.13 1.64
CA LEU A 169 -4.48 -3.19 1.72
C LEU A 169 -4.96 -4.64 1.91
N HIS A 170 -6.09 -4.80 2.60
CA HIS A 170 -6.74 -6.10 2.72
C HIS A 170 -7.22 -6.61 1.36
N THR A 171 -7.81 -5.73 0.57
CA THR A 171 -8.30 -6.04 -0.77
C THR A 171 -7.32 -5.50 -1.79
N ASN A 172 -6.38 -6.34 -2.22
CA ASN A 172 -5.44 -6.00 -3.28
C ASN A 172 -6.12 -6.11 -4.65
N LEU A 173 -6.92 -5.10 -4.97
CA LEU A 173 -7.47 -4.93 -6.30
C LEU A 173 -6.35 -4.44 -7.22
N LYS A 174 -5.71 -5.33 -7.97
CA LYS A 174 -4.61 -5.00 -8.89
C LYS A 174 -5.10 -4.24 -10.13
N PHE A 175 -5.69 -3.06 -9.96
CA PHE A 175 -6.10 -2.21 -11.08
C PHE A 175 -4.94 -1.32 -11.53
N ASN A 176 -4.53 -1.50 -12.78
CA ASN A 176 -3.53 -0.68 -13.46
C ASN A 176 -4.21 0.47 -14.22
N PHE A 177 -4.80 1.43 -13.50
CA PHE A 177 -5.35 2.65 -14.13
C PHE A 177 -4.69 3.90 -13.56
N LEU A 178 -4.42 4.87 -14.45
CA LEU A 178 -3.47 5.99 -14.32
C LEU A 178 -2.00 5.60 -14.17
#